data_AF-A0AAD4PLM4-F1
#
_entry.id   AF-A0AAD4PLM4-F1
#
_cell.length_a   1.000
_cell.length_b   1.000
_cell.length_c   1.000
_cell.angle_alpha   90.00
_cell.angle_beta   90.00
_cell.angle_gamma   90.00
#
_symmetry.space_group_name_H-M   'P 1'
#
loop_
_entity.id
_entity.type
_entity.pdbx_description
1 polymer ?
#
loop_
_entity_poly.entity_id
_entity_poly.type
_entity_poly.pdbx_seq_one_letter_code
_entity_poly.pdbx_strand_id
1 'polypeptide(L)'
;MTQNAPVAGVNSGSRISTFAVLDLETTNLPEFNQNRVSITELCIYAFDSTILKDNNAPEKLTPLGEQPQQSFPEPPPSPRVVHKLNLLFQPSWVVDPNAEIITGGYFGLVLVIIIFMQNITSNYILGLSNYLLERESKLNENAGQLIIKFIEHLPAPVCLIAHNGWQFDFPIIRRTFEKLNLEFPTSLRCVDSLRAFMEIDDKREEDICIETLTQSILNRELEVPSSKIDFEAQNNKTPDRPTLSHTEALKKRKRLYDGSDDEATVDLKDSPSTRSPEEFRSRRQLFSDLKCATTKRIPPRGVYRLGNLFAKTFGCPPVDAHQAEADVKMLTQLVQHYGADFFAFAEEQSIPFSEVVPLGGKLPNNK
;
A
#
# COMPACT_ATOMS: atom_id res chain seq x y z
N MET A 1 46.01 -25.11 -13.97
CA MET A 1 44.68 -24.85 -14.53
C MET A 1 43.67 -24.91 -13.40
N THR A 2 43.52 -23.80 -12.69
CA THR A 2 42.54 -23.63 -11.62
C THR A 2 41.20 -23.28 -12.26
N GLN A 3 40.20 -24.15 -12.10
CA GLN A 3 38.85 -23.91 -12.56
C GLN A 3 38.18 -22.92 -11.60
N ASN A 4 37.78 -21.76 -12.14
CA ASN A 4 36.96 -20.79 -11.44
C ASN A 4 35.55 -21.37 -11.28
N ALA A 5 35.14 -21.58 -10.02
CA ALA A 5 33.75 -21.84 -9.66
C ALA A 5 32.90 -20.58 -9.95
N PRO A 6 31.64 -20.74 -10.42
CA PRO A 6 30.78 -19.59 -10.64
C PRO A 6 30.40 -18.97 -9.29
N VAL A 7 30.67 -17.67 -9.17
CA VAL A 7 30.22 -16.81 -8.08
C VAL A 7 28.70 -16.89 -8.02
N ALA A 8 28.18 -17.28 -6.86
CA ALA A 8 26.74 -17.34 -6.58
C ALA A 8 26.11 -15.98 -6.92
N GLY A 9 25.23 -15.99 -7.93
CA GLY A 9 24.44 -14.83 -8.31
C GLY A 9 23.58 -14.39 -7.13
N VAL A 10 23.62 -13.09 -6.86
CA VAL A 10 22.69 -12.37 -5.99
C VAL A 10 21.28 -12.78 -6.38
N ASN A 11 20.54 -13.35 -5.43
CA ASN A 11 19.17 -13.83 -5.63
C ASN A 11 18.27 -12.61 -5.86
N SER A 12 18.14 -12.16 -7.12
CA SER A 12 17.16 -11.14 -7.49
C SER A 12 15.78 -11.78 -7.34
N GLY A 13 15.18 -11.62 -6.16
CA GLY A 13 13.81 -12.04 -5.90
C GLY A 13 12.91 -11.58 -7.04
N SER A 14 12.20 -12.52 -7.66
CA SER A 14 11.25 -12.26 -8.73
C SER A 14 10.26 -11.16 -8.27
N ARG A 15 10.11 -10.11 -9.08
CA ARG A 15 9.16 -9.01 -8.82
C ARG A 15 7.74 -9.55 -8.71
N ILE A 16 6.95 -8.99 -7.80
CA ILE A 16 5.53 -9.25 -7.62
C ILE A 16 4.82 -8.99 -8.95
N SER A 17 4.14 -10.01 -9.45
CA SER A 17 3.37 -9.94 -10.70
C SER A 17 1.89 -9.68 -10.44
N THR A 18 1.36 -10.20 -9.33
CA THR A 18 -0.05 -10.02 -8.94
C THR A 18 -0.17 -9.56 -7.50
N PHE A 19 -1.01 -8.55 -7.26
CA PHE A 19 -1.48 -8.21 -5.92
C PHE A 19 -2.85 -8.82 -5.70
N ALA A 20 -3.05 -9.43 -4.53
CA ALA A 20 -4.30 -10.04 -4.12
C ALA A 20 -4.75 -9.42 -2.79
N VAL A 21 -5.63 -8.44 -2.87
CA VAL A 21 -6.19 -7.74 -1.70
C VAL A 21 -7.20 -8.64 -1.04
N LEU A 22 -7.06 -8.86 0.26
CA LEU A 22 -7.76 -9.82 1.08
C LEU A 22 -8.38 -9.09 2.28
N ASP A 23 -9.59 -9.49 2.63
CA ASP A 23 -10.22 -9.16 3.91
C ASP A 23 -11.00 -10.36 4.44
N LEU A 24 -11.09 -10.47 5.77
CA LEU A 24 -11.81 -11.52 6.48
C LEU A 24 -12.81 -10.92 7.47
N GLU A 25 -14.06 -11.34 7.35
CA GLU A 25 -14.99 -11.24 8.46
C GLU A 25 -14.84 -12.47 9.36
N THR A 26 -14.94 -12.24 10.66
CA THR A 26 -14.75 -13.30 11.64
C THR A 26 -15.78 -13.25 12.76
N THR A 27 -15.97 -14.39 13.43
CA THR A 27 -16.87 -14.48 14.59
C THR A 27 -16.52 -13.52 15.73
N ASN A 28 -15.24 -13.14 15.84
CA ASN A 28 -14.67 -12.51 17.01
C ASN A 28 -13.25 -12.01 16.75
N LEU A 29 -12.80 -11.04 17.54
CA LEU A 29 -11.40 -10.65 17.60
C LEU A 29 -10.57 -11.67 18.42
N PRO A 30 -9.36 -12.07 17.95
CA PRO A 30 -8.52 -13.06 18.63
C PRO A 30 -8.21 -12.76 20.10
N GLU A 31 -8.04 -11.48 20.43
CA GLU A 31 -7.65 -11.00 21.76
C GLU A 31 -8.69 -11.29 22.85
N PHE A 32 -9.97 -11.33 22.48
CA PHE A 32 -11.07 -11.43 23.46
C PHE A 32 -11.53 -12.86 23.71
N ASN A 33 -11.13 -13.82 22.88
CA ASN A 33 -11.61 -15.21 22.97
C ASN A 33 -10.49 -16.26 22.96
N GLN A 34 -9.34 -15.97 23.58
CA GLN A 34 -8.21 -16.92 23.68
C GLN A 34 -7.77 -17.47 22.31
N ASN A 35 -7.71 -16.63 21.28
CA ASN A 35 -7.41 -17.03 19.89
C ASN A 35 -8.41 -18.03 19.27
N ARG A 36 -9.65 -18.08 19.77
CA ARG A 36 -10.76 -18.84 19.17
C ARG A 36 -11.57 -17.93 18.26
N VAL A 37 -11.25 -18.01 16.98
CA VAL A 37 -11.89 -17.25 15.91
C VAL A 37 -12.24 -18.21 14.77
N SER A 38 -13.36 -17.98 14.10
CA SER A 38 -13.71 -18.62 12.83
C SER A 38 -13.98 -17.57 11.79
N ILE A 39 -13.53 -17.83 10.56
CA ILE A 39 -13.82 -16.99 9.39
C ILE A 39 -15.29 -17.20 9.02
N THR A 40 -16.01 -16.11 8.77
CA THR A 40 -17.42 -16.08 8.34
C THR A 40 -17.57 -15.60 6.89
N GLU A 41 -16.69 -14.70 6.45
CA GLU A 41 -16.57 -14.25 5.06
C GLU A 41 -15.09 -14.11 4.71
N LEU A 42 -14.74 -14.43 3.47
CA LEU A 42 -13.41 -14.19 2.90
C LEU A 42 -13.57 -13.61 1.51
N CYS A 43 -12.98 -12.44 1.29
CA CYS A 43 -12.96 -11.81 -0.02
C CYS A 43 -11.52 -11.63 -0.51
N ILE A 44 -11.27 -11.91 -1.79
CA ILE A 44 -10.00 -11.62 -2.48
C ILE A 44 -10.28 -10.92 -3.80
N TYR A 45 -9.65 -9.75 -4.01
CA TYR A 45 -9.55 -9.08 -5.30
C TYR A 45 -8.10 -9.14 -5.79
N ALA A 46 -7.86 -9.83 -6.91
CA ALA A 46 -6.53 -9.98 -7.48
C ALA A 46 -6.40 -9.25 -8.83
N PHE A 47 -5.33 -8.46 -8.97
CA PHE A 47 -5.07 -7.64 -10.15
C PHE A 47 -3.56 -7.55 -10.45
N ASP A 48 -3.25 -7.22 -11.71
CA ASP A 48 -1.88 -7.11 -12.21
C ASP A 48 -1.12 -5.98 -11.53
N SER A 49 0.15 -6.23 -11.18
CA SER A 49 0.97 -5.30 -10.41
C SER A 49 1.37 -4.04 -11.20
N THR A 50 1.25 -4.05 -12.53
CA THR A 50 1.52 -2.88 -13.39
C THR A 50 0.58 -1.72 -13.11
N ILE A 51 -0.64 -1.98 -12.63
CA ILE A 51 -1.65 -0.95 -12.30
C ILE A 51 -1.11 0.07 -11.28
N LEU A 52 -0.24 -0.35 -10.37
CA LEU A 52 0.32 0.55 -9.35
C LEU A 52 1.54 1.36 -9.85
N LYS A 53 2.17 0.97 -10.96
CA LYS A 53 3.36 1.68 -11.49
C LYS A 53 2.98 2.96 -12.23
N ASP A 54 1.81 2.96 -12.85
CA ASP A 54 1.36 4.04 -13.73
C ASP A 54 0.57 5.12 -12.98
N ASN A 55 0.02 4.78 -11.80
CA ASN A 55 -0.70 5.72 -10.95
C ASN A 55 0.26 6.65 -10.18
N ASN A 56 0.79 7.66 -10.86
CA ASN A 56 1.04 8.93 -10.19
C ASN A 56 -0.25 9.75 -10.27
N ALA A 57 -0.82 10.12 -9.12
CA ALA A 57 -1.75 11.24 -9.12
C ALA A 57 -1.00 12.44 -9.73
N PRO A 58 -1.57 13.14 -10.74
CA PRO A 58 -0.96 14.38 -11.19
C PRO A 58 -0.95 15.32 -10.00
N GLU A 59 0.24 15.71 -9.52
CA GLU A 59 0.38 16.93 -8.75
C GLU A 59 -0.24 18.04 -9.59
N LYS A 60 -1.44 18.48 -9.22
CA LYS A 60 -1.94 19.75 -9.71
C LYS A 60 -1.01 20.80 -9.13
N LEU A 61 -0.02 21.22 -9.91
CA LEU A 61 0.64 22.51 -9.77
C LEU A 61 -0.46 23.58 -9.79
N THR A 62 -0.97 23.96 -8.62
CA THR A 62 -1.88 25.09 -8.49
C THR A 62 -1.11 26.36 -8.88
N PRO A 63 -1.62 27.17 -9.84
CA PRO A 63 -1.04 28.46 -10.16
C PRO A 63 -0.93 29.32 -8.89
N LEU A 64 0.22 29.99 -8.72
CA LEU A 64 0.45 30.96 -7.66
C LEU A 64 -0.66 32.03 -7.66
N GLY A 65 -1.61 31.96 -6.72
CA GLY A 65 -2.60 33.03 -6.52
C GLY A 65 -3.97 32.64 -5.97
N GLU A 66 -4.37 31.37 -5.95
CA GLU A 66 -5.67 30.96 -5.40
C GLU A 66 -5.50 30.24 -4.06
N GLN A 67 -6.29 30.63 -3.05
CA GLN A 67 -6.35 29.87 -1.79
C GLN A 67 -6.86 28.45 -2.07
N PRO A 68 -6.23 27.40 -1.54
CA PRO A 68 -6.62 26.04 -1.85
C PRO A 68 -8.00 25.76 -1.27
N GLN A 69 -9.02 25.69 -2.14
CA GLN A 69 -10.18 24.86 -1.81
C GLN A 69 -9.65 23.43 -1.70
N GLN A 70 -9.74 22.82 -0.51
CA GLN A 70 -9.40 21.41 -0.31
C GLN A 70 -10.33 20.55 -1.15
N SER A 71 -9.97 20.35 -2.42
CA SER A 71 -10.61 19.37 -3.28
C SER A 71 -10.00 18.02 -2.97
N PHE A 72 -10.77 17.13 -2.36
CA PHE A 72 -10.33 15.75 -2.18
C PHE A 72 -10.16 15.06 -3.54
N PRO A 73 -9.15 14.19 -3.70
CA PRO A 73 -9.06 13.34 -4.88
C PRO A 73 -10.27 12.40 -4.93
N GLU A 74 -10.78 12.14 -6.12
CA GLU A 74 -11.82 11.12 -6.31
C GLU A 74 -11.21 9.72 -6.12
N PRO A 75 -11.93 8.77 -5.49
CA PRO A 75 -11.46 7.39 -5.39
C PRO A 75 -11.16 6.80 -6.77
N PRO A 76 -10.01 6.13 -6.98
CA PRO A 76 -9.71 5.53 -8.26
C PRO A 76 -10.75 4.46 -8.62
N PRO A 77 -11.09 4.30 -9.91
CA PRO A 77 -11.99 3.25 -10.33
C PRO A 77 -11.34 1.88 -10.11
N SER A 78 -12.17 0.89 -9.79
CA SER A 78 -11.71 -0.49 -9.66
C SER A 78 -11.06 -0.97 -10.97
N PRO A 79 -9.95 -1.72 -10.91
CA PRO A 79 -9.33 -2.32 -12.08
C PRO A 79 -10.33 -3.06 -12.96
N ARG A 80 -10.27 -2.82 -14.28
CA ARG A 80 -11.17 -3.49 -15.23
C ARG A 80 -10.90 -5.00 -15.30
N VAL A 81 -9.65 -5.39 -15.18
CA VAL A 81 -9.18 -6.77 -15.17
C VAL A 81 -8.86 -7.12 -13.72
N VAL A 82 -9.79 -7.82 -13.08
CA VAL A 82 -9.69 -8.25 -11.68
C VAL A 82 -10.30 -9.64 -11.54
N HIS A 83 -9.60 -10.52 -10.84
CA HIS A 83 -10.15 -11.80 -10.39
C HIS A 83 -10.75 -11.59 -9.00
N LYS A 84 -11.96 -12.11 -8.77
CA LYS A 84 -12.65 -11.98 -7.48
C LYS A 84 -13.02 -13.35 -6.94
N LEU A 85 -12.80 -13.56 -5.65
CA LEU A 85 -13.29 -14.69 -4.89
C LEU A 85 -13.96 -14.14 -3.64
N ASN A 86 -15.26 -14.37 -3.47
CA ASN A 86 -15.96 -14.10 -2.21
C ASN A 86 -16.62 -15.40 -1.74
N LEU A 87 -16.34 -15.80 -0.50
CA LEU A 87 -16.82 -17.05 0.09
C LEU A 87 -17.37 -16.79 1.49
N LEU A 88 -18.57 -17.31 1.75
CA LEU A 88 -19.19 -17.34 3.06
C LEU A 88 -18.95 -18.70 3.71
N PHE A 89 -18.79 -18.69 5.04
CA PHE A 89 -18.57 -19.90 5.81
C PHE A 89 -19.47 -19.97 7.02
N GLN A 90 -20.01 -21.16 7.27
CA GLN A 90 -20.63 -21.45 8.55
C GLN A 90 -19.56 -21.42 9.65
N PRO A 91 -19.66 -20.53 10.65
CA PRO A 91 -18.70 -20.50 11.74
C PRO A 91 -18.90 -21.71 12.66
N SER A 92 -17.81 -22.20 13.24
CA SER A 92 -17.88 -23.28 14.24
C SER A 92 -18.32 -22.81 15.63
N TRP A 93 -18.37 -21.48 15.83
CA TRP A 93 -18.69 -20.83 17.10
C TRP A 93 -19.73 -19.74 16.88
N VAL A 94 -20.38 -19.31 17.96
CA VAL A 94 -21.29 -18.16 17.93
C VAL A 94 -20.50 -16.91 17.55
N VAL A 95 -21.04 -16.13 16.62
CA VAL A 95 -20.57 -14.80 16.26
C VAL A 95 -20.90 -13.88 17.43
N ASP A 96 -19.89 -13.25 18.00
CA ASP A 96 -20.11 -12.29 19.09
C ASP A 96 -20.81 -11.05 18.51
N PRO A 97 -21.94 -10.61 19.10
CA PRO A 97 -22.66 -9.41 18.65
C PRO A 97 -21.79 -8.14 18.63
N ASN A 98 -20.69 -8.14 19.38
CA ASN A 98 -19.78 -7.02 19.58
C ASN A 98 -18.39 -7.28 19.00
N ALA A 99 -18.23 -8.19 18.02
CA ALA A 99 -16.90 -8.52 17.48
C ALA A 99 -16.10 -7.29 17.03
N GLU A 100 -16.75 -6.13 16.80
CA GLU A 100 -16.08 -4.85 16.55
C GLU A 100 -16.05 -3.86 17.75
N ILE A 101 -17.10 -3.79 18.58
CA ILE A 101 -17.35 -2.67 19.54
C ILE A 101 -16.20 -2.44 20.54
N ILE A 102 -15.32 -3.42 20.74
CA ILE A 102 -14.29 -3.36 21.79
C ILE A 102 -12.98 -2.70 21.32
N THR A 103 -12.79 -2.44 20.03
CA THR A 103 -11.59 -1.68 19.61
C THR A 103 -11.85 -0.19 19.75
N GLY A 104 -11.63 0.33 20.97
CA GLY A 104 -11.89 1.72 21.30
C GLY A 104 -11.32 2.15 22.65
N GLY A 105 -10.22 1.55 23.10
CA GLY A 105 -9.58 1.93 24.36
C GLY A 105 -10.24 1.29 25.59
N TYR A 106 -9.38 0.83 26.50
CA TYR A 106 -9.71 0.30 27.83
C TYR A 106 -10.95 0.92 28.50
N PHE A 107 -11.88 0.09 28.96
CA PHE A 107 -12.43 0.19 30.32
C PHE A 107 -13.07 -1.16 30.74
N GLY A 108 -12.24 -2.07 31.25
CA GLY A 108 -12.71 -3.13 32.14
C GLY A 108 -13.20 -2.50 33.44
N LEU A 109 -14.51 -2.23 33.51
CA LEU A 109 -15.40 -2.21 34.69
C LEU A 109 -16.70 -1.44 34.42
N VAL A 110 -16.75 -0.57 33.41
CA VAL A 110 -17.97 0.22 33.09
C VAL A 110 -18.91 -0.53 32.13
N LEU A 111 -18.38 -1.49 31.35
CA LEU A 111 -19.15 -2.26 30.36
C LEU A 111 -20.26 -3.13 30.97
N VAL A 112 -20.13 -3.53 32.24
CA VAL A 112 -21.15 -4.36 32.92
C VAL A 112 -22.48 -3.62 33.10
N ILE A 113 -22.47 -2.27 33.17
CA ILE A 113 -23.70 -1.49 33.35
C ILE A 113 -24.42 -1.23 32.02
N ILE A 114 -23.69 -1.10 30.90
CA ILE A 114 -24.32 -0.92 29.58
C ILE A 114 -24.94 -2.23 29.06
N ILE A 115 -24.34 -3.39 29.41
CA ILE A 115 -24.87 -4.72 29.07
C ILE A 115 -26.29 -4.95 29.61
N PHE A 116 -26.70 -4.28 30.69
CA PHE A 116 -28.03 -4.47 31.30
C PHE A 116 -29.13 -3.54 30.75
N MET A 117 -28.80 -2.49 30.00
CA MET A 117 -29.79 -1.51 29.50
C MET A 117 -29.98 -1.48 27.97
N GLN A 118 -29.21 -2.25 27.19
CA GLN A 118 -29.33 -2.28 25.72
C GLN A 118 -29.75 -3.66 25.19
N ASN A 119 -30.82 -4.23 25.75
CA ASN A 119 -31.38 -5.51 25.29
C ASN A 119 -32.23 -5.38 24.00
N ILE A 120 -32.10 -4.29 23.25
CA ILE A 120 -32.74 -4.07 21.95
C ILE A 120 -31.71 -3.30 21.10
N THR A 121 -31.44 -3.79 19.89
CA THR A 121 -30.47 -3.32 18.86
C THR A 121 -29.02 -3.82 18.92
N SER A 122 -28.80 -5.14 18.77
CA SER A 122 -27.47 -5.67 18.35
C SER A 122 -27.59 -6.64 17.17
N ASN A 123 -28.20 -6.15 16.07
CA ASN A 123 -28.35 -6.89 14.80
C ASN A 123 -27.69 -6.16 13.61
N TYR A 124 -26.84 -5.16 13.84
CA TYR A 124 -26.51 -4.18 12.78
C TYR A 124 -25.02 -3.89 12.53
N ILE A 125 -24.07 -4.56 13.20
CA ILE A 125 -22.65 -4.17 13.07
C ILE A 125 -21.80 -5.15 12.23
N LEU A 126 -22.22 -6.41 12.02
CA LEU A 126 -21.44 -7.38 11.23
C LEU A 126 -22.13 -7.90 9.96
N GLY A 127 -23.38 -7.49 9.69
CA GLY A 127 -24.19 -7.97 8.55
C GLY A 127 -24.54 -9.47 8.54
N LEU A 128 -23.69 -10.32 9.11
CA LEU A 128 -23.77 -11.77 9.13
C LEU A 128 -24.04 -12.27 10.56
N SER A 129 -24.90 -13.27 10.66
CA SER A 129 -25.20 -13.96 11.92
C SER A 129 -25.11 -15.47 11.72
N ASN A 130 -24.96 -16.22 12.81
CA ASN A 130 -24.99 -17.69 12.76
C ASN A 130 -26.21 -18.23 12.03
N TYR A 131 -27.37 -17.57 12.14
CA TYR A 131 -28.62 -17.99 11.49
C TYR A 131 -28.56 -17.83 9.97
N LEU A 132 -27.96 -16.74 9.48
CA LEU A 132 -27.80 -16.52 8.04
C LEU A 132 -26.81 -17.52 7.42
N LEU A 133 -25.79 -17.90 8.18
CA LEU A 133 -24.71 -18.78 7.73
C LEU A 133 -24.94 -20.26 8.08
N GLU A 134 -26.08 -20.64 8.67
CA GLU A 134 -26.30 -21.99 9.20
C GLU A 134 -26.29 -23.09 8.12
N ARG A 135 -26.64 -22.71 6.88
CA ARG A 135 -26.73 -23.60 5.71
C ARG A 135 -25.50 -23.53 4.81
N GLU A 136 -24.59 -22.59 5.09
CA GLU A 136 -23.35 -22.48 4.35
C GLU A 136 -22.39 -23.61 4.72
N SER A 137 -21.43 -23.89 3.84
CA SER A 137 -20.38 -24.85 4.15
C SER A 137 -19.40 -24.28 5.16
N LYS A 138 -18.87 -25.11 6.06
CA LYS A 138 -17.71 -24.74 6.87
C LYS A 138 -16.47 -24.59 5.98
N LEU A 139 -15.50 -23.78 6.40
CA LEU A 139 -14.17 -23.78 5.79
C LEU A 139 -13.51 -25.16 6.00
N ASN A 140 -13.56 -25.98 4.95
CA ASN A 140 -13.11 -27.36 4.91
C ASN A 140 -12.06 -27.55 3.81
N GLU A 141 -11.62 -28.79 3.58
CA GLU A 141 -10.61 -29.10 2.57
C GLU A 141 -11.00 -28.62 1.16
N ASN A 142 -12.28 -28.76 0.77
CA ASN A 142 -12.74 -28.34 -0.55
C ASN A 142 -12.67 -26.81 -0.73
N ALA A 143 -13.16 -26.06 0.27
CA ALA A 143 -13.06 -24.60 0.25
C ALA A 143 -11.60 -24.12 0.30
N GLY A 144 -10.75 -24.77 1.12
CA GLY A 144 -9.32 -24.47 1.17
C GLY A 144 -8.61 -24.72 -0.16
N GLN A 145 -8.92 -25.84 -0.84
CA GLN A 145 -8.42 -26.14 -2.17
C GLN A 145 -8.88 -25.12 -3.21
N LEU A 146 -10.14 -24.64 -3.14
CA LEU A 146 -10.62 -23.57 -4.01
C LEU A 146 -9.78 -22.30 -3.88
N ILE A 147 -9.46 -21.89 -2.64
CA ILE A 147 -8.62 -20.71 -2.38
C ILE A 147 -7.20 -20.93 -2.92
N ILE A 148 -6.61 -22.12 -2.71
CA ILE A 148 -5.28 -22.46 -3.26
C ILE A 148 -5.28 -22.41 -4.78
N LYS A 149 -6.26 -23.04 -5.43
CA LYS A 149 -6.37 -23.05 -6.89
C LYS A 149 -6.63 -21.66 -7.47
N PHE A 150 -7.37 -20.82 -6.75
CA PHE A 150 -7.51 -19.41 -7.12
C PHE A 150 -6.14 -18.71 -7.13
N ILE A 151 -5.32 -18.88 -6.09
CA ILE A 151 -3.98 -18.28 -6.01
C ILE A 151 -3.02 -18.86 -7.06
N GLU A 152 -3.04 -20.18 -7.28
CA GLU A 152 -2.21 -20.86 -8.30
C GLU A 152 -2.57 -20.44 -9.74
N HIS A 153 -3.81 -20.02 -9.97
CA HIS A 153 -4.25 -19.53 -11.28
C HIS A 153 -3.68 -18.14 -11.62
N LEU A 154 -3.28 -17.35 -10.61
CA LEU A 154 -2.78 -16.00 -10.80
C LEU A 154 -1.31 -16.00 -11.26
N PRO A 155 -0.88 -14.99 -12.04
CA PRO A 155 0.54 -14.81 -12.38
C PRO A 155 1.41 -14.67 -11.13
N ALA A 156 2.30 -15.64 -10.92
CA ALA A 156 3.25 -15.64 -9.82
C ALA A 156 4.45 -14.70 -10.11
N PRO A 157 5.09 -14.12 -9.07
CA PRO A 157 4.75 -14.20 -7.65
C PRO A 157 3.51 -13.39 -7.28
N VAL A 158 2.69 -13.95 -6.40
CA VAL A 158 1.49 -13.33 -5.84
C VAL A 158 1.82 -12.74 -4.47
N CYS A 159 1.37 -11.50 -4.21
CA CYS A 159 1.47 -10.86 -2.90
C CYS A 159 0.07 -10.58 -2.34
N LEU A 160 -0.27 -11.24 -1.23
CA LEU A 160 -1.46 -10.94 -0.45
C LEU A 160 -1.33 -9.60 0.26
N ILE A 161 -2.35 -8.77 0.19
CA ILE A 161 -2.45 -7.50 0.91
C ILE A 161 -3.65 -7.58 1.84
N ALA A 162 -3.47 -7.33 3.13
CA ALA A 162 -4.57 -7.14 4.08
C ALA A 162 -4.28 -5.94 4.98
N HIS A 163 -5.31 -5.35 5.57
CA HIS A 163 -5.17 -4.20 6.47
C HIS A 163 -5.02 -4.67 7.91
N ASN A 164 -3.87 -4.42 8.53
CA ASN A 164 -3.46 -5.07 9.78
C ASN A 164 -3.26 -6.61 9.64
N GLY A 165 -2.96 -7.05 8.41
CA GLY A 165 -2.90 -8.46 8.04
C GLY A 165 -1.89 -9.30 8.82
N TRP A 166 -0.73 -8.74 9.19
CA TRP A 166 0.28 -9.51 9.95
C TRP A 166 -0.18 -9.86 11.37
N GLN A 167 -1.08 -9.06 11.94
CA GLN A 167 -1.60 -9.26 13.29
C GLN A 167 -3.00 -9.90 13.30
N PHE A 168 -3.67 -9.96 12.15
CA PHE A 168 -5.05 -10.42 12.04
C PHE A 168 -5.23 -11.50 10.98
N ASP A 169 -5.39 -11.14 9.71
CA ASP A 169 -5.82 -12.04 8.63
C ASP A 169 -4.85 -13.21 8.40
N PHE A 170 -3.57 -12.91 8.24
CA PHE A 170 -2.59 -13.92 7.85
C PHE A 170 -2.39 -14.99 8.94
N PRO A 171 -2.25 -14.64 10.24
CA PRO A 171 -2.21 -15.65 11.31
C PRO A 171 -3.47 -16.53 11.38
N ILE A 172 -4.66 -15.96 11.13
CA ILE A 172 -5.94 -16.70 11.14
C ILE A 172 -5.98 -17.72 9.98
N ILE A 173 -5.64 -17.28 8.77
CA ILE A 173 -5.56 -18.16 7.60
C ILE A 173 -4.51 -19.25 7.83
N ARG A 174 -3.30 -18.88 8.29
CA ARG A 174 -2.21 -19.83 8.53
C ARG A 174 -2.64 -20.95 9.48
N ARG A 175 -3.22 -20.58 10.64
CA ARG A 175 -3.75 -21.56 11.63
C ARG A 175 -4.84 -22.44 11.03
N THR A 176 -5.70 -21.88 10.18
CA THR A 176 -6.83 -22.63 9.63
C THR A 176 -6.39 -23.63 8.55
N PHE A 177 -5.46 -23.24 7.68
CA PHE A 177 -4.90 -24.10 6.66
C PHE A 177 -4.03 -25.21 7.28
N GLU A 178 -3.26 -24.90 8.34
CA GLU A 178 -2.53 -25.92 9.11
C GLU A 178 -3.46 -26.99 9.69
N LYS A 179 -4.62 -26.60 10.25
CA LYS A 179 -5.62 -27.55 10.76
C LYS A 179 -6.21 -28.45 9.69
N LEU A 180 -6.29 -27.97 8.46
CA LEU A 180 -6.80 -28.72 7.30
C LEU A 180 -5.69 -29.50 6.58
N ASN A 181 -4.43 -29.46 7.06
CA ASN A 181 -3.26 -30.02 6.39
C ASN A 181 -3.11 -29.51 4.94
N LEU A 182 -3.39 -28.22 4.73
CA LEU A 182 -3.26 -27.53 3.45
C LEU A 182 -2.09 -26.55 3.48
N GLU A 183 -1.41 -26.42 2.35
CA GLU A 183 -0.29 -25.50 2.18
C GLU A 183 -0.48 -24.63 0.94
N PHE A 184 -0.08 -23.36 1.04
CA PHE A 184 -0.05 -22.45 -0.09
C PHE A 184 1.23 -22.65 -0.93
N PRO A 185 1.23 -22.21 -2.21
CA PRO A 185 2.43 -22.20 -3.03
C PRO A 185 3.57 -21.44 -2.36
N THR A 186 4.81 -21.94 -2.47
CA THR A 186 6.00 -21.33 -1.87
C THR A 186 6.32 -19.93 -2.42
N SER A 187 5.79 -19.60 -3.60
CA SER A 187 5.88 -18.28 -4.22
C SER A 187 4.93 -17.24 -3.62
N LEU A 188 4.00 -17.63 -2.75
CA LEU A 188 3.04 -16.72 -2.13
C LEU A 188 3.72 -15.85 -1.07
N ARG A 189 3.56 -14.55 -1.22
CA ARG A 189 4.06 -13.53 -0.29
C ARG A 189 2.88 -12.80 0.35
N CYS A 190 3.11 -12.09 1.45
CA CYS A 190 2.12 -11.21 2.05
C CYS A 190 2.73 -9.92 2.60
N VAL A 191 1.94 -8.85 2.61
CA VAL A 191 2.30 -7.53 3.11
C VAL A 191 1.13 -6.91 3.86
N ASP A 192 1.44 -6.15 4.91
CA ASP A 192 0.46 -5.41 5.70
C ASP A 192 0.31 -3.98 5.20
N SER A 193 -0.88 -3.63 4.72
CA SER A 193 -1.16 -2.30 4.20
C SER A 193 -1.21 -1.22 5.28
N LEU A 194 -1.59 -1.55 6.52
CA LEU A 194 -1.58 -0.60 7.63
C LEU A 194 -0.16 -0.10 7.87
N ARG A 195 0.81 -1.02 7.88
CA ARG A 195 2.22 -0.67 8.00
C ARG A 195 2.72 0.12 6.81
N ALA A 196 2.33 -0.29 5.59
CA ALA A 196 2.71 0.39 4.36
C ALA A 196 2.27 1.86 4.38
N PHE A 197 0.99 2.13 4.66
CA PHE A 197 0.46 3.49 4.66
C PHE A 197 1.16 4.39 5.68
N MET A 198 1.41 3.89 6.89
CA MET A 198 2.14 4.65 7.91
C MET A 198 3.58 4.99 7.50
N GLU A 199 4.30 4.05 6.88
CA GLU A 199 5.69 4.28 6.47
C GLU A 199 5.77 5.19 5.25
N ILE A 200 4.83 5.07 4.31
CA ILE A 200 4.78 5.94 3.14
C ILE A 200 4.38 7.37 3.53
N ASP A 201 3.38 7.54 4.40
CA ASP A 201 2.95 8.85 4.85
C ASP A 201 4.05 9.58 5.62
N ASP A 202 4.75 8.91 6.54
CA ASP A 202 5.91 9.48 7.23
C ASP A 202 6.98 9.97 6.24
N LYS A 203 7.26 9.18 5.19
CA LYS A 203 8.24 9.54 4.16
C LYS A 203 7.78 10.73 3.33
N ARG A 204 6.51 10.79 2.94
CA ARG A 204 5.94 11.93 2.22
C ARG A 204 6.00 13.20 3.07
N GLU A 205 5.72 13.10 4.38
CA GLU A 205 5.83 14.22 5.31
C GLU A 205 7.29 14.70 5.48
N GLU A 206 8.25 13.77 5.55
CA GLU A 206 9.69 14.08 5.57
C GLU A 206 10.12 14.83 4.30
N ASP A 207 9.72 14.35 3.11
CA ASP A 207 10.05 14.96 1.83
C ASP A 207 9.48 16.38 1.71
N ILE A 208 8.21 16.59 2.09
CA ILE A 208 7.57 17.91 2.12
C ILE A 208 8.30 18.86 3.08
N CYS A 209 8.71 18.37 4.25
CA CYS A 209 9.45 19.14 5.23
C CYS A 209 10.81 19.59 4.66
N ILE A 210 11.56 18.66 4.06
CA ILE A 210 12.85 18.96 3.44
C ILE A 210 12.68 19.98 2.32
N GLU A 211 11.70 19.81 1.43
CA GLU A 211 11.45 20.73 0.33
C GLU A 211 11.12 22.14 0.84
N THR A 212 10.26 22.23 1.87
CA THR A 212 9.91 23.50 2.50
C THR A 212 11.14 24.18 3.13
N LEU A 213 11.99 23.42 3.81
CA LEU A 213 13.25 23.93 4.36
C LEU A 213 14.20 24.40 3.25
N THR A 214 14.39 23.62 2.19
CA THR A 214 15.25 23.98 1.06
C THR A 214 14.77 25.26 0.37
N GLN A 215 13.46 25.39 0.12
CA GLN A 215 12.88 26.62 -0.41
C GLN A 215 13.10 27.81 0.54
N SER A 216 12.97 27.60 1.86
CA SER A 216 13.22 28.67 2.85
C SER A 216 14.69 29.12 2.90
N ILE A 217 15.64 28.20 2.71
CA ILE A 217 17.08 28.51 2.65
C ILE A 217 17.40 29.26 1.36
N LEU A 218 16.89 28.79 0.21
CA LEU A 218 17.09 29.44 -1.08
C LEU A 218 16.52 30.88 -1.10
N ASN A 219 15.35 31.07 -0.50
CA ASN A 219 14.74 32.40 -0.36
C ASN A 219 15.57 33.33 0.55
N ARG A 220 16.22 32.80 1.59
CA ARG A 220 17.13 33.58 2.47
C ARG A 220 18.43 33.99 1.78
N GLU A 221 18.96 33.18 0.86
CA GLU A 221 20.15 33.54 0.08
C GLU A 221 19.87 34.58 -1.03
N LEU A 222 18.60 34.77 -1.40
CA LEU A 222 18.16 35.81 -2.34
C LEU A 222 17.87 37.17 -1.66
N GLU A 223 17.76 37.22 -0.32
CA GLU A 223 17.65 38.46 0.46
C GLU A 223 19.04 39.04 0.81
N VAL A 224 19.91 39.20 -0.19
CA VAL A 224 21.04 40.13 -0.08
C VAL A 224 20.48 41.54 -0.27
N PRO A 225 20.78 42.53 0.61
CA PRO A 225 20.24 43.86 0.46
C PRO A 225 20.60 44.41 -0.91
N SER A 226 19.57 44.77 -1.68
CA SER A 226 19.71 45.42 -2.98
C SER A 226 20.42 46.76 -2.78
N SER A 227 21.75 46.76 -2.80
CA SER A 227 22.46 47.92 -3.30
C SER A 227 21.96 48.08 -4.74
N LYS A 228 21.39 49.24 -5.05
CA LYS A 228 20.91 49.57 -6.40
C LYS A 228 22.07 49.35 -7.37
N ILE A 229 22.08 48.22 -8.05
CA ILE A 229 22.91 48.03 -9.24
C ILE A 229 22.17 48.77 -10.34
N ASP A 230 22.75 49.90 -10.74
CA ASP A 230 22.33 50.65 -11.91
C ASP A 230 22.71 49.84 -13.17
N PHE A 231 21.79 49.01 -13.63
CA PHE A 231 21.95 48.18 -14.83
C PHE A 231 22.20 49.01 -16.09
N GLU A 232 21.86 50.31 -16.09
CA GLU A 232 22.02 51.21 -17.22
C GLU A 232 23.48 51.67 -17.40
N ALA A 233 24.23 51.80 -16.30
CA ALA A 233 25.66 52.16 -16.34
C ALA A 233 26.56 50.98 -16.79
N GLN A 234 26.13 49.73 -16.59
CA GLN A 234 26.92 48.53 -16.90
C GLN A 234 26.71 48.04 -18.35
N ASN A 235 25.53 48.28 -18.94
CA ASN A 235 25.23 47.85 -20.31
C ASN A 235 26.02 48.65 -21.36
N ASN A 236 26.33 49.93 -21.06
CA ASN A 236 27.03 50.86 -21.95
C ASN A 236 28.56 50.65 -22.05
N LYS A 237 29.13 49.66 -21.35
CA LYS A 237 30.55 49.26 -21.47
C LYS A 237 30.76 47.87 -22.06
N THR A 238 29.70 47.19 -22.47
CA THR A 238 29.81 45.89 -23.12
C THR A 238 30.13 46.09 -24.60
N PRO A 239 31.28 45.64 -25.14
CA PRO A 239 31.51 45.70 -26.57
C PRO A 239 30.44 44.86 -27.29
N ASP A 240 29.95 45.35 -28.43
CA ASP A 240 28.91 44.69 -29.22
C ASP A 240 29.22 43.20 -29.39
N ARG A 241 28.37 42.37 -28.77
CA ARG A 241 28.47 40.92 -28.92
C ARG A 241 28.01 40.60 -30.34
N PRO A 242 28.86 40.01 -31.20
CA PRO A 242 28.43 39.63 -32.54
C PRO A 242 27.24 38.69 -32.42
N THR A 243 26.14 39.08 -33.05
CA THR A 243 24.91 38.30 -33.08
C THR A 243 25.19 37.05 -33.90
N LEU A 244 25.12 35.88 -33.27
CA LEU A 244 25.32 34.60 -33.97
C LEU A 244 24.30 34.48 -35.11
N SER A 245 24.74 33.90 -36.22
CA SER A 245 23.80 33.58 -37.31
C SER A 245 22.71 32.64 -36.79
N HIS A 246 21.53 32.70 -37.40
CA HIS A 246 20.37 31.89 -37.00
C HIS A 246 20.72 30.40 -36.84
N THR A 247 21.57 29.88 -37.74
CA THR A 247 22.06 28.51 -37.78
C THR A 247 23.00 28.17 -36.61
N GLU A 248 23.86 29.10 -36.20
CA GLU A 248 24.79 28.92 -35.07
C GLU A 248 24.07 29.06 -33.72
N ALA A 249 23.11 29.97 -33.63
CA ALA A 249 22.26 30.12 -32.45
C ALA A 249 21.40 28.87 -32.19
N LEU A 250 20.92 28.21 -33.25
CA LEU A 250 20.21 26.92 -33.17
C LEU A 250 21.13 25.77 -32.74
N LYS A 251 22.34 25.66 -33.30
CA LYS A 251 23.33 24.66 -32.88
C LYS A 251 23.76 24.83 -31.42
N LYS A 252 23.86 26.07 -30.93
CA LYS A 252 24.21 26.36 -29.54
C LYS A 252 23.06 26.06 -28.58
N ARG A 253 21.81 26.32 -28.99
CA ARG A 253 20.61 25.90 -28.25
C ARG A 253 20.47 24.38 -28.18
N LYS A 254 20.78 23.67 -29.28
CA LYS A 254 20.72 22.21 -29.34
C LYS A 254 21.73 21.56 -28.38
N ARG A 255 22.95 22.12 -28.28
CA ARG A 255 23.99 21.69 -27.31
C ARG A 255 23.70 21.99 -25.84
N LEU A 256 22.73 22.88 -25.54
CA LEU A 256 22.33 23.20 -24.16
C LEU A 256 21.21 22.30 -23.65
N TYR A 257 20.49 21.62 -24.55
CA TYR A 257 19.38 20.72 -24.20
C TYR A 257 19.77 19.24 -24.24
N ASP A 258 20.82 18.88 -24.97
CA ASP A 258 21.27 17.50 -25.10
C ASP A 258 22.73 17.42 -24.66
N GLY A 259 22.96 16.97 -23.43
CA GLY A 259 24.26 16.80 -22.81
C GLY A 259 24.98 15.54 -23.27
N SER A 260 24.99 15.24 -24.57
CA SER A 260 25.71 14.09 -25.11
C SER A 260 26.52 14.47 -26.36
N ASP A 261 27.84 14.40 -26.23
CA ASP A 261 28.72 14.18 -27.38
C ASP A 261 28.53 12.70 -27.76
N ASP A 262 27.81 12.42 -28.85
CA ASP A 262 28.19 11.42 -29.86
C ASP A 262 27.11 11.30 -30.96
N GLU A 263 27.57 11.30 -32.21
CA GLU A 263 26.76 10.99 -33.39
C GLU A 263 26.22 9.54 -33.32
N ALA A 264 24.92 9.35 -33.48
CA ALA A 264 24.33 8.60 -34.61
C ALA A 264 22.87 8.16 -34.36
N THR A 265 22.07 8.38 -35.41
CA THR A 265 20.81 7.71 -35.79
C THR A 265 19.60 7.80 -34.85
N VAL A 266 18.66 8.62 -35.30
CA VAL A 266 17.26 8.70 -34.90
C VAL A 266 16.55 7.39 -35.23
N ASP A 267 15.88 6.78 -34.25
CA ASP A 267 14.69 5.97 -34.50
C ASP A 267 13.60 6.30 -33.48
N LEU A 268 12.45 6.67 -34.05
CA LEU A 268 11.28 7.25 -33.39
C LEU A 268 10.52 6.20 -32.56
N LYS A 269 10.35 6.45 -31.26
CA LYS A 269 9.20 5.94 -30.47
C LYS A 269 8.76 6.96 -29.42
N ASP A 270 7.75 7.75 -29.77
CA ASP A 270 6.87 8.38 -28.79
C ASP A 270 5.96 7.30 -28.18
N SER A 271 6.09 7.08 -26.87
CA SER A 271 5.16 6.33 -26.01
C SER A 271 5.45 6.74 -24.55
N PRO A 272 4.42 6.88 -23.68
CA PRO A 272 4.56 7.55 -22.40
C PRO A 272 5.56 6.85 -21.47
N SER A 273 6.31 7.69 -20.77
CA SER A 273 7.39 7.42 -19.81
C SER A 273 7.30 6.08 -19.06
N THR A 274 7.94 5.04 -19.59
CA THR A 274 8.44 3.95 -18.75
C THR A 274 9.53 4.51 -17.85
N ARG A 275 9.23 4.71 -16.56
CA ARG A 275 10.21 5.18 -15.55
C ARG A 275 11.47 4.31 -15.58
N SER A 276 12.63 4.93 -15.36
CA SER A 276 13.89 4.19 -15.40
C SER A 276 13.91 3.13 -14.29
N PRO A 277 14.51 1.95 -14.53
CA PRO A 277 14.72 0.96 -13.48
C PRO A 277 15.46 1.50 -12.25
N GLU A 278 16.16 2.63 -12.38
CA GLU A 278 16.96 3.28 -11.33
C GLU A 278 16.10 4.07 -10.34
N GLU A 279 15.11 4.84 -10.80
CA GLU A 279 14.14 5.53 -9.94
C GLU A 279 13.33 4.55 -9.09
N PHE A 280 13.00 3.38 -9.65
CA PHE A 280 12.29 2.36 -8.90
C PHE A 280 13.18 1.69 -7.83
N ARG A 281 14.48 1.51 -8.11
CA ARG A 281 15.44 1.00 -7.12
C ARG A 281 15.64 1.98 -5.96
N SER A 282 15.75 3.28 -6.23
CA SER A 282 15.90 4.28 -5.17
C SER A 282 14.67 4.33 -4.26
N ARG A 283 13.46 4.22 -4.81
CA ARG A 283 12.22 4.16 -4.03
C ARG A 283 12.13 2.92 -3.13
N ARG A 284 12.64 1.77 -3.60
CA ARG A 284 12.73 0.56 -2.75
C ARG A 284 13.72 0.71 -1.60
N GLN A 285 14.84 1.39 -1.84
CA GLN A 285 15.85 1.64 -0.81
C GLN A 285 15.31 2.48 0.35
N LEU A 286 14.25 3.27 0.15
CA LEU A 286 13.58 4.00 1.23
C LEU A 286 13.04 3.07 2.33
N PHE A 287 12.82 1.79 2.02
CA PHE A 287 12.18 0.84 2.93
C PHE A 287 13.09 -0.30 3.38
N SER A 288 14.35 -0.37 2.95
CA SER A 288 15.22 -1.56 3.16
C SER A 288 15.45 -1.92 4.64
N ASP A 289 15.46 -0.93 5.53
CA ASP A 289 15.94 -1.11 6.90
C ASP A 289 14.83 -1.35 7.94
N LEU A 290 13.56 -1.40 7.51
CA LEU A 290 12.42 -1.36 8.42
C LEU A 290 12.05 -2.71 9.07
N LYS A 291 12.32 -3.83 8.39
CA LYS A 291 11.95 -5.21 8.79
C LYS A 291 10.54 -5.29 9.38
N CYS A 292 9.59 -4.68 8.67
CA CYS A 292 8.26 -4.33 9.15
C CYS A 292 7.45 -5.50 9.73
N ALA A 293 7.58 -6.71 9.18
CA ALA A 293 6.88 -7.90 9.67
C ALA A 293 7.31 -8.33 11.08
N THR A 294 8.51 -7.94 11.52
CA THR A 294 9.07 -8.30 12.84
C THR A 294 9.01 -7.14 13.84
N THR A 295 8.89 -5.91 13.37
CA THR A 295 8.88 -4.70 14.20
C THR A 295 7.45 -4.27 14.53
N LYS A 296 7.18 -4.03 15.81
CA LYS A 296 5.88 -3.49 16.24
C LYS A 296 5.87 -1.98 16.11
N ARG A 297 4.88 -1.44 15.39
CA ARG A 297 4.53 -0.01 15.39
C ARG A 297 3.04 0.12 15.66
N ILE A 298 2.68 0.98 16.60
CA ILE A 298 1.29 1.23 16.97
C ILE A 298 0.80 2.44 16.17
N PRO A 299 -0.28 2.32 15.39
CA PRO A 299 -0.82 3.43 14.63
C PRO A 299 -1.38 4.52 15.55
N PRO A 300 -1.30 5.80 15.14
CA PRO A 300 -2.04 6.87 15.79
C PRO A 300 -3.54 6.52 15.89
N ARG A 301 -4.12 6.73 17.08
CA ARG A 301 -5.48 6.27 17.40
C ARG A 301 -6.49 6.84 16.40
N GLY A 302 -7.21 5.94 15.74
CA GLY A 302 -8.30 6.29 14.83
C GLY A 302 -7.85 6.93 13.51
N VAL A 303 -6.56 7.07 13.24
CA VAL A 303 -6.10 7.70 11.99
C VAL A 303 -6.06 6.67 10.87
N TYR A 304 -5.42 5.53 11.11
CA TYR A 304 -5.21 4.48 10.13
C TYR A 304 -6.19 3.31 10.27
N ARG A 305 -7.42 3.56 10.73
CA ARG A 305 -8.49 2.57 10.50
C ARG A 305 -8.89 2.66 9.04
N LEU A 306 -9.18 1.54 8.39
CA LEU A 306 -9.46 1.50 6.96
C LEU A 306 -10.49 2.57 6.52
N GLY A 307 -11.67 2.59 7.15
CA GLY A 307 -12.71 3.57 6.84
C GLY A 307 -12.31 5.03 7.14
N ASN A 308 -11.54 5.28 8.21
CA ASN A 308 -11.09 6.62 8.57
C ASN A 308 -10.01 7.12 7.61
N LEU A 309 -9.08 6.25 7.23
CA LEU A 309 -8.05 6.55 6.24
C LEU A 309 -8.70 6.82 4.89
N PHE A 310 -9.64 5.97 4.46
CA PHE A 310 -10.39 6.17 3.22
C PHE A 310 -11.13 7.51 3.20
N ALA A 311 -11.86 7.84 4.27
CA ALA A 311 -12.58 9.11 4.38
C ALA A 311 -11.64 10.32 4.43
N LYS A 312 -10.48 10.20 5.10
CA LYS A 312 -9.45 11.24 5.12
C LYS A 312 -8.84 11.45 3.73
N THR A 313 -8.61 10.38 2.97
CA THR A 313 -7.96 10.43 1.66
C THR A 313 -8.89 10.98 0.58
N PHE A 314 -10.16 10.53 0.53
CA PHE A 314 -11.06 10.83 -0.59
C PHE A 314 -12.22 11.77 -0.22
N GLY A 315 -12.37 12.15 1.04
CA GLY A 315 -13.43 13.06 1.50
C GLY A 315 -14.84 12.48 1.47
N CYS A 316 -14.99 11.17 1.22
CA CYS A 316 -16.27 10.46 1.20
C CYS A 316 -16.32 9.40 2.33
N PRO A 317 -17.49 9.19 2.96
CA PRO A 317 -17.62 8.18 4.00
C PRO A 317 -17.47 6.77 3.42
N PRO A 318 -16.99 5.79 4.21
CA PRO A 318 -17.01 4.39 3.81
C PRO A 318 -18.45 3.93 3.60
N VAL A 319 -18.67 3.11 2.57
CA VAL A 319 -19.98 2.53 2.22
C VAL A 319 -19.91 1.03 2.49
N ASP A 320 -20.92 0.48 3.17
CA ASP A 320 -21.04 -0.94 3.50
C ASP A 320 -19.81 -1.52 4.24
N ALA A 321 -19.15 -0.69 5.07
CA ALA A 321 -18.08 -1.15 5.95
C ALA A 321 -18.54 -2.38 6.76
N HIS A 322 -17.61 -3.30 7.06
CA HIS A 322 -17.89 -4.57 7.73
C HIS A 322 -18.57 -5.62 6.83
N GLN A 323 -18.39 -5.48 5.52
CA GLN A 323 -18.52 -6.57 4.55
C GLN A 323 -17.14 -6.79 3.93
N ALA A 324 -16.70 -8.04 3.84
CA ALA A 324 -15.34 -8.33 3.34
C ALA A 324 -15.14 -7.77 1.92
N GLU A 325 -16.18 -7.81 1.07
CA GLU A 325 -16.10 -7.26 -0.28
C GLU A 325 -15.96 -5.73 -0.32
N ALA A 326 -16.69 -5.02 0.53
CA ALA A 326 -16.62 -3.55 0.62
C ALA A 326 -15.26 -3.09 1.14
N ASP A 327 -14.73 -3.78 2.16
CA ASP A 327 -13.45 -3.47 2.77
C ASP A 327 -12.29 -3.78 1.81
N VAL A 328 -12.32 -4.92 1.10
CA VAL A 328 -11.37 -5.19 0.00
C VAL A 328 -11.43 -4.12 -1.08
N LYS A 329 -12.61 -3.63 -1.43
CA LYS A 329 -12.77 -2.59 -2.45
C LYS A 329 -12.16 -1.26 -2.00
N MET A 330 -12.46 -0.81 -0.78
CA MET A 330 -11.86 0.40 -0.19
C MET A 330 -10.34 0.29 -0.10
N LEU A 331 -9.85 -0.87 0.37
CA LEU A 331 -8.42 -1.13 0.48
C LEU A 331 -7.74 -1.13 -0.89
N THR A 332 -8.38 -1.72 -1.91
CA THR A 332 -7.87 -1.68 -3.30
C THR A 332 -7.73 -0.24 -3.80
N GLN A 333 -8.71 0.62 -3.52
CA GLN A 333 -8.66 2.02 -3.93
C GLN A 333 -7.56 2.81 -3.21
N LEU A 334 -7.35 2.56 -1.91
CA LEU A 334 -6.22 3.12 -1.18
C LEU A 334 -4.90 2.63 -1.76
N VAL A 335 -4.73 1.33 -1.98
CA VAL A 335 -3.52 0.76 -2.61
C VAL A 335 -3.25 1.40 -3.97
N GLN A 336 -4.29 1.61 -4.80
CA GLN A 336 -4.17 2.31 -6.08
C GLN A 336 -3.78 3.79 -5.93
N HIS A 337 -4.27 4.47 -4.90
CA HIS A 337 -3.94 5.87 -4.60
C HIS A 337 -2.49 6.05 -4.13
N TYR A 338 -1.98 5.13 -3.28
CA TYR A 338 -0.57 5.12 -2.89
C TYR A 338 0.35 4.66 -4.03
N GLY A 339 -0.17 3.87 -4.97
CA GLY A 339 0.44 3.59 -6.27
C GLY A 339 1.87 3.07 -6.17
N ALA A 340 2.81 3.77 -6.81
CA ALA A 340 4.19 3.31 -6.94
C ALA A 340 4.94 3.25 -5.60
N ASP A 341 4.54 4.06 -4.60
CA ASP A 341 5.11 3.98 -3.23
C ASP A 341 4.72 2.65 -2.58
N PHE A 342 3.43 2.29 -2.67
CA PHE A 342 2.95 1.02 -2.15
C PHE A 342 3.61 -0.16 -2.84
N PHE A 343 3.75 -0.10 -4.17
CA PHE A 343 4.45 -1.13 -4.93
C PHE A 343 5.89 -1.30 -4.43
N ALA A 344 6.64 -0.20 -4.28
CA ALA A 344 8.02 -0.24 -3.81
C ALA A 344 8.13 -0.77 -2.38
N PHE A 345 7.22 -0.37 -1.50
CA PHE A 345 7.12 -0.90 -0.14
C PHE A 345 6.86 -2.41 -0.15
N ALA A 346 5.90 -2.90 -0.94
CA ALA A 346 5.55 -4.32 -0.98
C ALA A 346 6.68 -5.19 -1.53
N GLU A 347 7.39 -4.74 -2.55
CA GLU A 347 8.58 -5.41 -3.08
C GLU A 347 9.67 -5.61 -2.02
N GLU A 348 9.81 -4.64 -1.12
CA GLU A 348 10.87 -4.63 -0.12
C GLU A 348 10.46 -5.31 1.20
N GLN A 349 9.23 -5.08 1.65
CA GLN A 349 8.77 -5.45 2.99
C GLN A 349 7.84 -6.66 3.02
N SER A 350 7.42 -7.20 1.88
CA SER A 350 6.65 -8.45 1.87
C SER A 350 7.49 -9.61 2.42
N ILE A 351 6.83 -10.57 3.06
CA ILE A 351 7.45 -11.81 3.54
C ILE A 351 6.83 -13.01 2.84
N PRO A 352 7.54 -14.15 2.71
CA PRO A 352 6.91 -15.41 2.32
C PRO A 352 5.77 -15.76 3.27
N PHE A 353 4.62 -16.21 2.74
CA PHE A 353 3.46 -16.55 3.57
C PHE A 353 3.77 -17.70 4.55
N SER A 354 4.71 -18.58 4.20
CA SER A 354 5.20 -19.65 5.06
C SER A 354 5.88 -19.15 6.35
N GLU A 355 6.37 -17.91 6.38
CA GLU A 355 7.00 -17.30 7.56
C GLU A 355 5.99 -16.66 8.53
N VAL A 356 4.71 -16.57 8.14
CA VAL A 356 3.65 -16.07 9.02
C VAL A 356 3.47 -17.03 10.20
N VAL A 357 3.51 -16.47 11.41
CA VAL A 357 3.24 -17.23 12.64
C VAL A 357 1.73 -17.49 12.73
N PRO A 358 1.29 -18.75 12.85
CA PRO A 358 -0.13 -19.05 13.01
C PRO A 358 -0.68 -18.43 14.28
N LEU A 359 -1.96 -18.04 14.26
CA LEU A 359 -2.61 -17.42 15.41
C LEU A 359 -2.46 -18.28 16.67
N GLY A 360 -1.98 -17.69 17.77
CA GLY A 360 -1.69 -18.39 19.03
C GLY A 360 -0.48 -19.32 19.01
N GLY A 361 0.28 -19.35 17.90
CA GLY A 361 1.58 -19.99 17.81
C GLY A 361 2.68 -19.21 18.53
N LYS A 362 3.77 -19.89 18.86
CA LYS A 362 4.98 -19.24 19.39
C LYS A 362 5.92 -18.95 18.22
N LEU A 363 6.58 -17.79 18.24
CA LEU A 363 7.72 -17.54 17.36
C LEU A 363 8.75 -18.67 17.56
N PRO A 364 9.35 -19.21 16.48
CA PRO A 364 10.46 -20.13 16.65
C PRO A 364 11.53 -19.45 17.51
N ASN A 365 11.94 -20.09 18.60
CA ASN A 365 13.05 -19.61 19.40
C ASN A 365 14.27 -19.55 18.48
N ASN A 366 14.72 -18.35 18.12
CA ASN A 366 16.00 -18.16 17.47
C ASN A 366 17.06 -18.73 18.42
N LYS A 367 17.60 -19.90 18.07
CA LYS A 367 18.75 -20.51 18.73
C LYS A 367 20.03 -19.91 18.19
#